data_AF-A0A535EB86-F1
#
_entry.id   AF-A0A535EB86-F1
#
_cell.length_a   1.000
_cell.length_b   1.000
_cell.length_c   1.000
_cell.angle_alpha   90.00
_cell.angle_beta   90.00
_cell.angle_gamma   90.00
#
_symmetry.space_group_name_H-M   'P 1'
#
loop_
_entity.id
_entity.type
_entity.pdbx_description
1 polymer ?
#
loop_
_entity_poly.entity_id
_entity_poly.type
_entity_poly.pdbx_seq_one_letter_code
_entity_poly.pdbx_strand_id
1 'polypeptide(L)' 'MKIAVFSDIHANWQSLEAVMEDCPPVDETLCLGDVVGYGGDPKRCVDEVMDNGWLTLVG' A
#
# COMPACT_ATOMS: atom_id res chain seq x y z
N MET A 1 -7.39 0.74 -18.70
CA MET A 1 -6.35 0.15 -17.85
C MET A 1 -5.60 1.27 -17.15
N LYS A 2 -6.01 1.57 -15.92
CA LYS A 2 -5.34 2.46 -14.98
C LYS A 2 -4.83 1.61 -13.83
N ILE A 3 -3.61 1.88 -13.41
CA ILE A 3 -2.93 1.10 -12.39
C ILE A 3 -2.45 2.08 -11.32
N ALA A 4 -2.79 1.81 -10.06
CA ALA A 4 -2.20 2.50 -8.92
C ALA A 4 -0.89 1.81 -8.51
N VAL A 5 0.16 2.59 -8.31
CA VAL A 5 1.48 2.07 -7.90
C VAL A 5 1.85 2.73 -6.58
N PHE A 6 2.04 1.90 -5.56
CA PHE A 6 2.50 2.27 -4.22
C PHE A 6 3.92 1.76 -3.98
N SER A 7 4.67 2.42 -3.10
CA SER A 7 6.05 2.05 -2.73
C SER A 7 6.37 2.59 -1.34
N ASP A 8 7.31 1.95 -0.64
CA ASP A 8 7.94 2.48 0.58
C ASP A 8 6.92 2.94 1.63
N ILE A 9 5.89 2.12 1.88
CA ILE A 9 4.83 2.45 2.85
C ILE A 9 5.41 2.58 4.25
N HIS A 10 6.41 1.75 4.59
CA HIS A 10 7.13 1.79 5.86
C HIS A 10 6.21 1.93 7.08
N ALA A 11 5.22 1.05 7.18
CA ALA A 11 4.27 1.01 8.30
C ALA A 11 3.56 2.35 8.59
N ASN A 12 3.54 3.28 7.64
CA ASN A 12 2.91 4.58 7.76
C ASN A 12 1.47 4.50 7.28
N TRP A 13 0.60 3.99 8.15
CA TRP A 13 -0.82 3.83 7.86
C TRP A 13 -1.48 5.14 7.46
N GLN A 14 -1.17 6.23 8.17
CA GLN A 14 -1.80 7.53 7.97
C GLN A 14 -1.52 8.08 6.56
N SER A 15 -0.29 7.90 6.05
CA SER A 15 0.03 8.26 4.67
C SER A 15 -0.60 7.33 3.64
N LEU A 16 -0.65 6.02 3.91
CA LEU A 16 -1.30 5.05 3.01
C LEU A 16 -2.79 5.34 2.86
N GLU A 17 -3.51 5.49 3.98
CA GLU A 17 -4.94 5.78 4.04
C GLU A 17 -5.26 7.08 3.29
N ALA A 18 -4.51 8.15 3.54
CA ALA A 18 -4.73 9.43 2.88
C ALA A 18 -4.56 9.36 1.35
N VAL A 19 -3.55 8.63 0.86
CA VAL A 19 -3.32 8.50 -0.60
C VAL A 19 -4.36 7.58 -1.23
N MET A 20 -4.79 6.52 -0.54
CA MET A 20 -5.87 5.66 -1.01
C MET A 20 -7.20 6.41 -1.12
N GLU A 21 -7.52 7.26 -0.15
CA GLU A 21 -8.73 8.09 -0.17
C GLU A 21 -8.73 9.12 -1.33
N ASP A 22 -7.57 9.66 -1.68
CA ASP A 22 -7.40 10.59 -2.82
C ASP A 22 -7.29 9.86 -4.17
N CYS A 23 -7.01 8.56 -4.17
CA CYS A 23 -6.80 7.78 -5.38
C CYS A 23 -8.12 7.62 -6.17
N PRO A 24 -8.17 8.02 -7.45
CA PRO A 24 -9.35 7.75 -8.27
C PRO A 24 -9.51 6.24 -8.53
N PRO A 25 -10.69 5.78 -8.99
CA PRO A 25 -10.88 4.37 -9.34
C PRO A 25 -9.86 3.89 -10.38
N VAL A 26 -9.22 2.76 -10.08
CA VAL A 26 -8.23 2.07 -10.92
C VAL A 26 -8.67 0.63 -11.20
N ASP A 27 -8.07 0.03 -12.23
CA ASP A 27 -8.34 -1.36 -12.60
C ASP A 27 -7.50 -2.34 -11.75
N GLU A 28 -6.28 -1.93 -11.37
CA GLU A 28 -5.34 -2.76 -10.59
C GLU A 28 -4.48 -1.90 -9.65
N THR A 29 -3.95 -2.54 -8.60
CA THR A 29 -3.01 -1.95 -7.63
C THR A 29 -1.75 -2.79 -7.50
N LEU A 30 -0.59 -2.15 -7.55
CA LEU A 30 0.71 -2.75 -7.26
C LEU A 30 1.40 -2.06 -6.09
N CYS A 31 2.17 -2.82 -5.32
CA CYS A 31 3.10 -2.31 -4.32
C CYS A 31 4.53 -2.75 -4.67
N LEU A 32 5.48 -1.82 -4.70
CA LEU A 32 6.88 -2.10 -5.00
C LEU A 32 7.67 -2.68 -3.82
N GLY A 33 7.05 -2.84 -2.65
CA GLY A 33 7.65 -3.41 -1.45
C GLY A 33 7.77 -2.41 -0.31
N ASP A 34 8.61 -2.73 0.66
CA ASP A 34 8.87 -1.91 1.85
C ASP A 34 7.60 -1.50 2.60
N VAL A 35 6.68 -2.45 2.75
CA VAL A 35 5.38 -2.25 3.42
C VAL A 35 5.56 -1.96 4.92
N VAL A 36 6.61 -2.52 5.52
CA VAL A 36 6.91 -2.46 6.96
C VAL A 36 8.23 -1.73 7.23
N GLY A 37 8.55 -1.56 8.53
CA GLY A 37 9.74 -0.83 8.99
C GLY A 37 9.46 0.65 9.21
N TYR A 38 10.27 1.32 10.04
CA TYR A 38 10.23 2.76 10.41
C TYR A 38 8.93 3.34 11.02
N GLY A 39 7.75 3.09 10.46
CA GLY A 39 6.46 3.60 10.92
C GLY A 39 5.81 2.80 12.06
N GLY A 40 4.65 3.29 12.52
CA GLY A 40 4.02 2.83 13.75
C GLY A 40 3.03 1.67 13.61
N ASP A 41 2.47 1.45 12.42
CA ASP A 41 1.29 0.59 12.21
C ASP A 41 1.55 -0.55 11.19
N PRO A 42 2.60 -1.37 11.35
CA PRO A 42 3.02 -2.34 10.33
C PRO A 42 1.95 -3.40 10.05
N LYS A 43 1.23 -3.84 11.09
CA LYS A 43 0.15 -4.84 10.92
C LYS A 43 -0.95 -4.30 10.02
N ARG A 44 -1.39 -3.05 10.24
CA ARG A 44 -2.49 -2.45 9.49
C ARG A 44 -2.12 -2.27 8.03
N CYS A 45 -0.89 -1.82 7.73
CA CYS A 45 -0.39 -1.73 6.36
C CYS A 45 -0.29 -3.10 5.66
N VAL A 46 0.18 -4.13 6.37
CA VAL A 46 0.28 -5.49 5.80
C VAL A 46 -1.11 -6.09 5.58
N ASP A 47 -2.02 -5.96 6.53
CA ASP A 47 -3.41 -6.43 6.40
C ASP A 47 -4.04 -5.78 5.16
N GLU A 48 -3.89 -4.47 4.97
CA GLU A 48 -4.43 -3.74 3.81
C GLU A 48 -3.90 -4.30 2.48
N VAL A 49 -2.59 -4.47 2.36
CA VAL A 49 -1.96 -5.01 1.13
C VAL A 49 -2.41 -6.45 0.85
N MET A 50 -2.53 -7.28 1.89
CA MET A 50 -2.87 -8.69 1.77
C MET A 50 -4.36 -8.92 1.50
N ASP A 51 -5.23 -8.24 2.24
CA ASP A 51 -6.68 -8.40 2.16
C ASP A 51 -7.25 -7.86 0.84
N ASN A 52 -6.64 -6.81 0.29
CA ASN A 52 -6.97 -6.31 -1.04
C ASN A 52 -6.26 -7.05 -2.19
N GLY A 53 -5.39 -8.01 -1.89
CA GLY A 53 -4.71 -8.83 -2.90
C GLY A 53 -3.80 -8.05 -3.86
N TRP A 54 -3.11 -7.01 -3.37
CA TRP A 54 -2.24 -6.20 -4.22
C TRP A 54 -1.05 -7.02 -4.72
N LEU A 55 -0.72 -6.89 -6.01
CA LEU A 55 0.52 -7.48 -6.53
C LEU A 55 1.71 -6.76 -5.91
N THR A 56 2.45 -7.47 -5.05
CA THR A 56 3.49 -6.87 -4.21
C THR A 56 4.84 -7.50 -4.47
N LEU A 57 5.85 -6.67 -4.71
CA LEU A 57 7.25 -7.10 -4.78
C LEU A 57 7.82 -7.24 -3.36
N VAL A 58 8.76 -8.17 -3.19
CA VAL A 58 9.53 -8.25 -1.94
C VAL A 58 10.47 -7.05 -1.89
N GLY A 59 10.32 -6.23 -0.85
CA GLY A 59 11.25 -5.15 -0.46
C GLY A 59 11.92 -5.50 0.86
#